data_AF-A0AB36TAZ3-F1
#
_entry.id   AF-A0AB36TAZ3-F1
#
_cell.length_a   1.000
_cell.length_b   1.000
_cell.length_c   1.000
_cell.angle_alpha   90.00
_cell.angle_beta   90.00
_cell.angle_gamma   90.00
#
_symmetry.space_group_name_H-M   'P 1'
#
loop_
_entity.id
_entity.type
_entity.pdbx_description
1 polymer ?
#
loop_
_entity_poly.entity_id
_entity_poly.type
_entity_poly.pdbx_seq_one_letter_code
_entity_poly.pdbx_strand_id
1 'polypeptide(L)'
;MHMFVEYNTVFAYVAGIILLYILGRYLVVPMKNLLKLVYNGFIGGIAILVINFVGGNFSFQIALNPLTAFIVGTLGVPGVLMITILKYLFQV
;
A
#
# COMPACT_ATOMS: atom_id res chain seq x y z
N MET A 1 36.68 -39.40 -11.58
CA MET A 1 35.45 -38.92 -12.25
C MET A 1 35.57 -37.40 -12.41
N HIS A 2 36.19 -36.95 -13.50
CA HIS A 2 36.29 -35.52 -13.80
C HIS A 2 34.98 -35.09 -14.47
N MET A 3 34.15 -34.34 -13.74
CA MET A 3 33.04 -33.60 -14.34
C MET A 3 33.65 -32.47 -15.17
N PHE A 4 33.81 -32.71 -16.47
CA PHE A 4 34.00 -31.63 -17.43
C PHE A 4 32.69 -30.87 -17.49
N VAL A 5 32.60 -29.78 -16.72
CA VAL A 5 31.46 -28.87 -16.84
C VAL A 5 31.56 -28.24 -18.22
N GLU A 6 30.65 -28.62 -19.11
CA GLU A 6 30.57 -28.03 -20.43
C GLU A 6 30.34 -26.53 -20.30
N TYR A 7 31.04 -25.74 -21.12
CA TYR A 7 30.92 -24.28 -21.10
C TYR A 7 29.47 -23.82 -21.29
N ASN A 8 28.68 -24.60 -22.04
CA ASN A 8 27.25 -24.38 -22.24
C ASN A 8 26.45 -24.45 -20.92
N THR A 9 26.78 -25.40 -20.04
CA THR A 9 26.14 -25.54 -18.73
C THR A 9 26.45 -24.33 -17.85
N VAL A 10 27.71 -23.86 -17.84
CA VAL A 10 28.11 -22.66 -17.10
C VAL A 10 27.32 -21.44 -17.57
N PHE A 11 27.18 -21.27 -18.89
CA PHE A 11 26.45 -20.15 -19.47
C PHE A 11 24.95 -20.21 -19.14
N ALA A 12 24.35 -21.39 -19.17
CA ALA A 12 22.96 -21.60 -18.78
C ALA A 12 22.71 -21.25 -17.29
N TYR A 13 23.62 -21.61 -16.40
CA TYR A 13 23.56 -21.20 -14.98
C TYR A 13 23.65 -19.70 -14.80
N VAL A 14 24.60 -19.04 -15.49
CA VAL A 14 24.76 -17.58 -15.43
C VAL A 14 23.49 -16.89 -15.94
N ALA A 15 22.95 -17.32 -17.08
CA ALA A 15 21.70 -16.79 -17.63
C ALA A 15 20.52 -16.99 -16.67
N GLY A 16 20.42 -18.18 -16.05
CA GLY A 16 19.38 -18.49 -15.07
C GLY A 16 19.46 -17.60 -13.82
N ILE A 17 20.65 -17.37 -13.29
CA ILE A 17 20.85 -16.49 -12.12
C ILE A 17 20.48 -15.04 -12.46
N ILE A 18 20.87 -14.54 -13.63
CA ILE A 18 20.51 -13.20 -14.10
C ILE A 18 18.98 -13.06 -14.24
N LEU A 19 18.33 -14.05 -14.84
CA LEU A 19 16.87 -14.07 -15.02
C LEU A 19 16.15 -14.08 -13.66
N LEU A 20 16.58 -14.94 -12.73
CA LEU A 20 16.05 -14.99 -11.37
C LEU A 20 16.24 -13.67 -10.62
N TYR A 21 17.38 -13.01 -10.79
CA TYR A 21 17.64 -11.71 -10.17
C TYR A 21 16.69 -10.61 -10.69
N ILE A 22 16.45 -10.57 -12.00
CA ILE A 22 15.53 -9.61 -12.63
C ILE A 22 14.10 -9.86 -12.15
N LEU A 23 13.63 -11.11 -12.20
CA LEU A 23 12.29 -11.49 -11.76
C LEU A 23 12.09 -11.21 -10.26
N GLY A 24 13.06 -11.61 -9.43
CA GLY A 24 13.04 -11.34 -8.00
C GLY A 24 12.95 -9.85 -7.70
N ARG A 25 13.75 -9.02 -8.38
CA ARG A 25 13.71 -7.56 -8.17
C ARG A 25 12.37 -6.96 -8.59
N TYR A 26 11.80 -7.39 -9.70
CA TYR A 26 10.49 -6.91 -10.17
C TYR A 26 9.35 -7.24 -9.21
N LEU A 27 9.41 -8.38 -8.51
CA LEU A 27 8.41 -8.81 -7.53
C LEU A 27 8.58 -8.12 -6.16
N VAL A 28 9.83 -7.87 -5.74
CA VAL A 28 10.11 -7.26 -4.41
C VAL A 28 9.74 -5.77 -4.37
N VAL A 29 9.86 -5.04 -5.48
CA VAL A 29 9.53 -3.60 -5.57
C VAL A 29 8.05 -3.30 -5.23
N PRO A 30 7.03 -3.96 -5.84
CA PRO A 30 5.63 -3.69 -5.52
C PRO A 30 5.25 -4.11 -4.10
N MET A 31 5.84 -5.19 -3.57
CA MET A 31 5.62 -5.64 -2.19
C MET A 31 5.98 -4.57 -1.16
N LYS A 32 7.09 -3.85 -1.36
CA LYS A 32 7.49 -2.73 -0.48
C LYS A 32 6.48 -1.59 -0.50
N ASN A 33 5.94 -1.27 -1.67
CA ASN A 33 4.95 -0.20 -1.80
C ASN A 33 3.61 -0.59 -1.16
N LEU A 34 3.18 -1.85 -1.28
CA LEU A 34 2.02 -2.39 -0.60
C LEU A 34 2.14 -2.28 0.92
N LEU A 35 3.29 -2.64 1.49
CA LEU A 35 3.54 -2.50 2.93
C LEU A 35 3.44 -1.05 3.39
N LYS A 36 3.99 -0.10 2.62
CA LYS A 36 3.88 1.33 2.92
C LYS A 36 2.44 1.83 2.83
N LEU A 37 1.67 1.34 1.87
CA LEU A 37 0.25 1.67 1.71
C LEU A 37 -0.58 1.15 2.90
N VAL A 38 -0.31 -0.08 3.35
CA VAL A 38 -0.96 -0.69 4.52
C VAL A 38 -0.64 0.11 5.78
N TYR A 39 0.63 0.49 6.00
CA TYR A 39 1.03 1.28 7.17
C TYR A 39 0.34 2.67 7.20
N ASN A 40 0.37 3.40 6.09
CA ASN A 40 -0.30 4.70 6.00
C ASN A 40 -1.82 4.58 6.13
N GLY A 41 -2.41 3.53 5.55
CA GLY A 41 -3.83 3.21 5.72
C GLY A 41 -4.18 2.85 7.16
N PHE A 42 -3.30 2.16 7.89
CA PHE A 42 -3.52 1.85 9.29
C PHE A 42 -3.55 3.11 10.16
N ILE A 43 -2.59 4.03 9.95
CA ILE A 43 -2.56 5.33 10.63
C ILE A 43 -3.82 6.15 10.32
N GLY A 44 -4.21 6.23 9.05
CA GLY A 44 -5.42 6.95 8.66
C GLY A 44 -6.71 6.29 9.15
N GLY A 45 -6.74 4.96 9.24
CA GLY A 45 -7.85 4.21 9.84
C GLY A 45 -8.01 4.51 11.33
N ILE A 46 -6.90 4.54 12.07
CA ILE A 46 -6.89 4.96 13.48
C ILE A 46 -7.36 6.41 13.62
N ALA A 47 -6.88 7.31 12.75
CA ALA A 47 -7.32 8.70 12.75
C ALA A 47 -8.84 8.82 12.50
N ILE A 48 -9.39 8.09 11.53
CA ILE A 48 -10.83 8.04 11.27
C ILE A 48 -11.60 7.50 12.48
N LEU A 49 -11.10 6.47 13.18
CA LEU A 49 -11.74 5.96 14.40
C LEU A 49 -11.83 7.04 15.48
N VAL A 50 -10.74 7.77 15.72
CA VAL A 50 -10.70 8.86 16.69
C VAL A 50 -11.67 9.98 16.29
N ILE A 51 -11.68 10.34 15.00
CA ILE A 51 -12.57 11.37 14.47
C ILE A 51 -14.04 10.95 14.56
N ASN A 52 -14.38 9.69 14.24
CA ASN A 52 -15.74 9.19 14.37
C ASN A 52 -16.18 9.10 15.83
N PHE A 53 -15.26 8.84 16.76
CA PHE A 53 -15.55 8.81 18.18
C PHE A 53 -15.87 10.22 18.74
N VAL A 54 -15.09 11.23 18.35
CA VAL A 54 -15.31 12.62 18.79
C VAL A 54 -16.44 13.30 18.00
N GLY A 55 -16.48 13.09 16.69
CA GLY A 55 -17.44 13.64 15.73
C GLY A 55 -18.81 12.94 15.73
N GLY A 56 -18.91 11.74 16.31
CA GLY A 56 -20.19 11.06 16.51
C GLY A 56 -21.20 11.88 17.32
N ASN A 57 -20.72 12.74 18.23
CA ASN A 57 -21.56 13.69 18.97
C ASN A 57 -22.15 14.82 18.10
N PHE A 58 -21.60 15.03 16.90
CA PHE A 58 -22.01 16.04 15.92
C PHE A 58 -22.70 15.42 14.69
N SER A 59 -23.18 14.17 14.78
CA SER A 59 -23.71 13.39 13.64
C SER A 59 -22.72 13.22 12.48
N PHE A 60 -21.42 13.39 12.75
CA PHE A 60 -20.37 13.32 11.76
C PHE A 60 -19.71 11.94 11.80
N GLN A 61 -20.03 11.11 10.81
CA GLN A 61 -19.46 9.78 10.63
C GLN A 61 -18.85 9.66 9.24
N ILE A 62 -17.55 9.37 9.20
CA ILE A 62 -16.80 9.03 8.00
C ILE A 62 -16.78 7.50 7.84
N ALA A 63 -17.06 7.01 6.64
CA ALA A 63 -16.93 5.59 6.34
C ALA A 63 -15.48 5.13 6.54
N LEU A 64 -15.26 4.13 7.39
CA LEU A 64 -13.96 3.51 7.58
C LEU A 64 -13.74 2.43 6.51
N ASN A 65 -13.05 2.78 5.44
CA ASN A 65 -12.67 1.86 4.38
C ASN A 65 -11.19 2.08 4.00
N PRO A 66 -10.51 1.13 3.33
CA PRO A 66 -9.10 1.28 2.99
C PRO A 66 -8.79 2.52 2.16
N LEU A 67 -9.74 2.95 1.32
CA LEU A 67 -9.59 4.12 0.45
C LEU A 67 -9.63 5.43 1.26
N THR A 68 -10.63 5.61 2.13
CA THR A 68 -10.77 6.76 3.03
C THR A 68 -9.66 6.77 4.06
N ALA A 69 -9.27 5.61 4.60
CA ALA A 69 -8.14 5.47 5.49
C ALA A 69 -6.82 5.84 4.81
N PHE A 70 -6.62 5.51 3.53
CA PHE A 70 -5.45 5.96 2.79
C PHE A 70 -5.49 7.46 2.52
N ILE A 71 -6.64 8.02 2.12
CA ILE A 71 -6.82 9.46 1.86
C ILE A 71 -6.59 10.27 3.14
N VAL A 72 -7.21 9.88 4.26
CA VAL A 72 -7.03 10.54 5.56
C VAL A 72 -5.63 10.28 6.13
N GLY A 73 -5.06 9.09 5.92
CA GLY A 73 -3.71 8.76 6.38
C GLY A 73 -2.60 9.51 5.62
N THR A 74 -2.83 9.81 4.33
CA THR A 74 -1.88 10.54 3.49
C THR A 74 -2.08 12.06 3.53
N LEU A 75 -3.32 12.53 3.54
CA LEU A 75 -3.63 13.96 3.59
C LEU A 75 -3.87 14.50 5.00
N GLY A 76 -4.13 13.68 6.02
CA GLY A 76 -4.41 14.12 7.38
C GLY A 76 -5.70 14.93 7.48
N VAL A 77 -5.63 16.09 8.16
CA VAL A 77 -6.75 17.03 8.35
C VAL A 77 -7.38 17.48 7.01
N PRO A 78 -6.62 17.84 5.96
CA PRO A 78 -7.19 18.12 4.64
C PRO A 78 -8.04 16.97 4.08
N GLY A 79 -7.65 15.71 4.31
CA GLY A 79 -8.40 14.54 3.84
C GLY A 79 -9.77 14.41 4.51
N VAL A 80 -9.84 14.72 5.80
CA VAL A 80 -11.09 14.74 6.58
C VAL A 80 -12.02 15.83 6.07
N LEU A 81 -11.50 17.04 5.85
CA LEU A 81 -12.27 18.17 5.29
C LEU A 81 -12.81 17.85 3.91
N MET A 82 -12.00 17.22 3.05
CA MET A 82 -12.42 16.87 1.70
C MET A 82 -13.58 15.85 1.72
N ILE A 83 -13.50 14.81 2.57
CA ILE A 83 -14.59 13.85 2.73
C ILE A 83 -15.84 14.51 3.32
N THR A 84 -15.67 15.45 4.26
CA THR A 84 -16.78 16.23 4.84
C THR A 84 -17.53 17.02 3.78
N ILE A 85 -16.77 17.75 2.93
CA ILE A 85 -17.33 18.55 1.84
C ILE A 85 -18.01 17.63 0.83
N LEU A 86 -17.40 16.49 0.49
CA LEU A 86 -17.99 15.52 -0.43
C LEU A 86 -19.31 14.98 0.09
N LYS A 87 -19.39 14.66 1.40
CA LYS A 87 -20.60 14.18 2.06
C LYS A 87 -21.73 15.23 2.01
N TYR A 88 -21.39 16.49 2.28
CA TYR A 88 -22.34 17.60 2.19
C TYR A 88 -22.79 17.90 0.74
N LEU A 89 -21.88 17.79 -0.22
CA LEU A 89 -22.16 18.06 -1.64
C LEU A 89 -23.01 16.97 -2.29
N PHE A 90 -22.79 15.70 -1.92
CA PHE A 90 -23.50 14.56 -2.49
C PHE A 90 -24.75 14.14 -1.69
N GLN A 91 -25.06 14.75 -0.54
CA GLN A 91 -26.20 14.42 0.33
C GLN A 91 -26.35 12.91 0.64
N VAL A 92 -25.24 12.17 0.74
CA VAL A 92 -25.19 10.74 1.14
C VAL A 92 -24.49 10.60 2.48
#